data_AF-A0AAW1LJC3-F1
#
_entry.id   AF-A0AAW1LJC3-F1
#
_cell.length_a   1.000
_cell.length_b   1.000
_cell.length_c   1.000
_cell.angle_alpha   90.00
_cell.angle_beta   90.00
_cell.angle_gamma   90.00
#
_symmetry.space_group_name_H-M   'P 1'
#
loop_
_entity.id
_entity.type
_entity.pdbx_description
1 polymer ?
#
loop_
_entity_poly.entity_id
_entity_poly.type
_entity_poly.pdbx_seq_one_letter_code
_entity_poly.pdbx_strand_id
1 'polypeptide(L)'
;MVIKTVEGSFLLPPLNFLLHKHLFVEALANGNMEGFFKLVSYYQTQSEPTFCGLVTLAIVLDALSIDPGRTWKGPWRWFDDTMLDCYEPLEKVKVDGISFDKVVCLAQCNGARVDTYRTNESTKFLFQKYVKACTASEL
;
A
#
# COMPACT_ATOMS: atom_id res chain seq x y z
N MET A 1 12.19 -6.00 18.38
CA MET A 1 10.81 -5.89 18.90
C MET A 1 10.62 -6.94 19.98
N VAL A 2 10.77 -6.58 21.26
CA VAL A 2 10.29 -7.45 22.34
C VAL A 2 8.78 -7.25 22.38
N ILE A 3 8.05 -8.16 21.74
CA ILE A 3 6.59 -8.22 21.87
C ILE A 3 6.33 -8.70 23.30
N LYS A 4 6.04 -7.78 24.21
CA LYS A 4 5.29 -8.15 25.40
C LYS A 4 3.89 -8.49 24.90
N THR A 5 3.52 -9.76 24.99
CA THR A 5 2.15 -10.23 24.82
C THR A 5 1.27 -9.42 25.78
N VAL A 6 0.51 -8.48 25.24
CA VAL A 6 -0.65 -7.93 25.94
C VAL A 6 -1.73 -8.99 25.76
N GLU A 7 -2.20 -9.58 26.85
CA GLU A 7 -3.42 -10.39 26.87
C GLU A 7 -4.59 -9.47 26.47
N GLY A 8 -4.82 -9.37 25.18
CA GLY A 8 -5.84 -8.54 24.59
C GLY A 8 -5.89 -8.91 23.13
N SER A 9 -6.85 -9.76 22.77
CA SER A 9 -7.17 -9.97 21.38
C SER A 9 -7.54 -8.62 20.78
N PHE A 10 -6.69 -8.09 19.90
CA PHE A 10 -7.06 -7.02 18.98
C PHE A 10 -8.06 -7.63 18.00
N LEU A 11 -9.28 -7.90 18.47
CA LEU A 11 -10.39 -8.22 17.60
C LEU A 11 -10.72 -6.92 16.88
N LEU A 12 -10.45 -6.87 15.58
CA LEU A 12 -11.17 -5.96 14.72
C LEU A 12 -12.66 -6.10 15.07
N PRO A 13 -13.38 -5.00 15.34
CA PRO A 13 -14.81 -5.11 15.59
C PRO A 13 -15.43 -5.91 14.42
N PRO A 14 -16.38 -6.83 14.70
CA PRO A 14 -17.02 -7.60 13.65
C PRO A 14 -17.52 -6.65 12.57
N LEU A 15 -17.32 -7.04 11.30
CA LEU A 15 -17.59 -6.18 10.15
C LEU A 15 -19.03 -5.63 10.20
N ASN A 16 -19.17 -4.39 10.66
CA ASN A 16 -20.45 -3.71 10.78
C ASN A 16 -20.46 -2.54 9.81
N PHE A 17 -21.26 -2.67 8.75
CA PHE A 17 -21.36 -1.67 7.68
C PHE A 17 -21.69 -0.26 8.22
N LEU A 18 -22.58 -0.15 9.20
CA LEU A 18 -22.97 1.15 9.77
C LEU A 18 -21.82 1.79 10.55
N LEU A 19 -21.06 0.99 11.31
CA LEU A 19 -19.89 1.46 12.04
C LEU A 19 -18.80 1.94 11.08
N HIS A 20 -18.48 1.17 10.04
CA HIS A 20 -17.47 1.56 9.06
C HIS A 20 -17.86 2.81 8.29
N LYS A 21 -19.14 2.93 7.90
CA LYS A 21 -19.64 4.14 7.24
C LYS A 21 -19.49 5.36 8.14
N HIS A 22 -19.79 5.23 9.44
CA HIS A 22 -19.61 6.32 10.40
C HIS A 22 -18.13 6.72 10.54
N LEU A 23 -17.24 5.75 10.75
CA LEU A 23 -15.80 5.99 10.86
C LEU A 23 -15.21 6.63 9.59
N PHE A 24 -15.66 6.19 8.41
CA PHE A 24 -15.22 6.77 7.14
C PHE A 24 -15.65 8.24 7.03
N VAL A 25 -16.93 8.54 7.31
CA VAL A 25 -17.46 9.91 7.26
C VAL A 25 -16.75 10.81 8.28
N GLU A 26 -16.49 10.32 9.49
CA GLU A 26 -15.75 11.06 10.51
C GLU A 26 -14.29 11.32 10.08
N ALA A 27 -13.60 10.31 9.58
CA ALA A 27 -12.21 10.44 9.13
C ALA A 27 -12.08 11.39 7.92
N LEU A 28 -13.04 11.33 6.99
CA LEU A 28 -13.13 12.24 5.86
C LEU A 28 -13.43 13.68 6.30
N ALA A 29 -14.39 13.89 7.20
CA ALA A 29 -14.69 15.22 7.74
C ALA A 29 -13.50 15.84 8.49
N ASN A 30 -12.63 15.01 9.07
CA ASN A 30 -11.40 15.41 9.73
C ASN A 30 -10.19 15.55 8.79
N GLY A 31 -10.38 15.42 7.48
CA GLY A 31 -9.31 15.55 6.47
C GLY A 31 -8.23 14.47 6.53
N ASN A 32 -8.53 13.28 7.08
CA ASN A 32 -7.57 12.18 7.20
C ASN A 32 -7.79 11.07 6.15
N MET A 33 -8.56 11.34 5.08
CA MET A 33 -8.94 10.37 4.06
C MET A 33 -8.86 10.92 2.63
N GLU A 34 -8.13 12.02 2.40
CA GLU A 34 -8.07 12.66 1.09
C GLU A 34 -7.46 11.73 0.01
N GLY A 35 -6.41 10.99 0.38
CA GLY A 35 -5.79 10.00 -0.50
C GLY A 35 -6.66 8.78 -0.82
N PHE A 36 -7.76 8.54 -0.08
CA PHE A 36 -8.61 7.37 -0.29
C PHE A 36 -9.21 7.33 -1.69
N PHE A 37 -9.71 8.46 -2.19
CA PHE A 37 -10.40 8.50 -3.47
C PHE A 37 -9.50 8.14 -4.65
N LYS A 38 -8.23 8.59 -4.61
CA LYS A 38 -7.26 8.17 -5.64
C LYS A 38 -6.95 6.69 -5.53
N LEU A 39 -6.61 6.20 -4.33
CA LEU A 39 -6.25 4.79 -4.13
C LEU A 39 -7.39 3.83 -4.52
N VAL A 40 -8.64 4.16 -4.16
CA VAL A 40 -9.80 3.30 -4.47
C VAL A 40 -10.12 3.28 -5.96
N SER A 41 -9.88 4.37 -6.70
CA SER A 41 -10.07 4.42 -8.16
C SER A 41 -9.14 3.48 -8.92
N TYR A 42 -7.98 3.14 -8.35
CA TYR A 42 -7.02 2.19 -8.90
C TYR A 42 -7.02 0.84 -8.18
N TYR A 43 -8.00 0.57 -7.31
CA TYR A 43 -8.00 -0.64 -6.51
C TYR A 43 -8.01 -1.91 -7.37
N GLN A 44 -7.11 -2.83 -7.05
CA GLN A 44 -6.95 -4.12 -7.70
C GLN A 44 -6.91 -5.24 -6.65
N THR A 45 -7.43 -6.41 -7.01
CA THR A 45 -7.25 -7.63 -6.21
C THR A 45 -5.95 -8.32 -6.62
N GLN A 46 -5.16 -8.79 -5.65
CA GLN A 46 -3.94 -9.57 -5.93
C GLN A 46 -4.24 -10.79 -6.80
N SER A 47 -3.44 -11.00 -7.84
CA SER A 47 -3.61 -12.14 -8.76
C SER A 47 -3.12 -13.46 -8.16
N GLU A 48 -2.16 -13.41 -7.23
CA GLU A 48 -1.63 -14.56 -6.50
C GLU A 48 -1.70 -14.34 -4.98
N PRO A 49 -1.81 -15.39 -4.15
CA PRO A 49 -1.90 -15.27 -2.68
C PRO A 49 -0.75 -14.52 -2.01
N THR A 50 0.43 -14.51 -2.63
CA THR A 50 1.67 -13.91 -2.12
C THR A 50 1.98 -12.53 -2.74
N PHE A 51 1.15 -12.04 -3.67
CA PHE A 51 1.37 -10.79 -4.41
C PHE A 51 0.83 -9.54 -3.70
N CYS A 52 0.46 -9.63 -2.42
CA CYS A 52 -0.10 -8.49 -1.69
C CYS A 52 0.79 -7.23 -1.74
N GLY A 53 2.12 -7.39 -1.67
CA GLY A 53 3.06 -6.27 -1.81
C GLY A 53 3.16 -5.71 -3.23
N LEU A 54 3.03 -6.56 -4.25
CA LEU A 54 3.08 -6.14 -5.66
C LEU A 54 1.80 -5.38 -6.05
N VAL A 55 0.62 -5.93 -5.74
CA VAL A 55 -0.65 -5.25 -6.05
C VAL A 55 -0.77 -3.92 -5.30
N THR A 56 -0.32 -3.87 -4.04
CA THR A 56 -0.30 -2.62 -3.26
C THR A 56 0.57 -1.57 -3.94
N LEU A 57 1.75 -1.97 -4.43
CA LEU A 57 2.65 -1.06 -5.14
C LEU A 57 2.06 -0.61 -6.48
N ALA A 58 1.45 -1.50 -7.26
CA ALA A 58 0.78 -1.14 -8.52
C ALA A 58 -0.31 -0.08 -8.31
N ILE A 59 -1.19 -0.28 -7.31
CA ILE A 59 -2.22 0.69 -6.92
C ILE A 59 -1.62 2.05 -6.60
N VAL A 60 -0.53 2.10 -5.83
CA VAL A 60 0.13 3.34 -5.43
C VAL A 60 0.78 4.04 -6.63
N LEU A 61 1.48 3.30 -7.50
CA LEU A 61 2.14 3.88 -8.68
C LEU A 61 1.11 4.45 -9.67
N ASP A 62 0.01 3.75 -9.91
CA ASP A 62 -1.09 4.24 -10.73
C ASP A 62 -1.77 5.47 -10.12
N ALA A 63 -1.98 5.47 -8.79
CA ALA A 63 -2.55 6.62 -8.08
C ALA A 63 -1.64 7.86 -8.11
N LEU A 64 -0.33 7.66 -8.21
CA LEU A 64 0.68 8.69 -8.45
C LEU A 64 0.79 9.10 -9.93
N SER A 65 0.02 8.46 -10.82
CA SER A 65 0.05 8.69 -12.27
C SER A 65 1.44 8.49 -12.90
N ILE A 66 2.20 7.53 -12.38
CA ILE A 66 3.49 7.15 -12.95
C ILE A 66 3.25 6.29 -14.19
N ASP A 67 3.94 6.61 -15.30
CA ASP A 67 3.83 5.84 -16.54
C ASP A 67 4.73 4.58 -16.46
N PRO A 68 4.18 3.35 -16.61
CA PRO A 68 4.99 2.14 -16.62
C PRO A 68 5.93 2.04 -17.83
N GLY A 69 5.77 2.91 -18.84
CA GLY A 69 6.62 2.91 -20.04
C GLY A 69 6.42 1.69 -20.96
N ARG A 70 5.46 0.82 -20.63
CA ARG A 70 5.06 -0.35 -21.41
C ARG A 70 3.54 -0.54 -21.35
N THR A 71 3.00 -1.25 -22.33
CA THR A 71 1.58 -1.57 -22.42
C THR A 71 1.17 -2.63 -21.40
N TRP A 72 0.03 -2.43 -20.76
CA TRP A 72 -0.67 -3.45 -19.96
C TRP A 72 -1.65 -4.25 -20.82
N LYS A 73 -2.68 -3.60 -21.36
CA LYS A 73 -3.73 -4.23 -22.18
C LYS A 73 -4.11 -3.31 -23.35
N GLY A 74 -3.95 -3.76 -24.60
CA GLY A 74 -4.30 -2.94 -25.77
C GLY A 74 -3.50 -1.62 -25.82
N PRO A 75 -4.13 -0.43 -25.88
CA PRO A 75 -3.42 0.85 -25.77
C PRO A 75 -3.19 1.32 -24.32
N TRP A 76 -3.72 0.60 -23.31
CA TRP A 76 -3.69 1.01 -21.91
C TRP A 76 -2.32 0.75 -21.27
N ARG A 77 -1.85 1.71 -20.45
CA ARG A 77 -0.54 1.70 -19.78
C ARG A 77 -0.72 1.96 -18.29
N TRP A 78 -1.14 0.94 -17.56
CA TRP A 78 -1.29 0.95 -16.10
C TRP A 78 -0.38 -0.11 -15.49
N PHE A 79 -0.07 0.02 -14.20
CA PHE A 79 0.61 -1.03 -13.47
C PHE A 79 -0.34 -2.19 -13.16
N ASP A 80 0.21 -3.38 -13.20
CA ASP A 80 -0.39 -4.64 -12.80
C ASP A 80 0.64 -5.39 -11.95
N ASP A 81 0.22 -6.23 -11.02
CA ASP A 81 1.15 -6.93 -10.14
C ASP A 81 2.13 -7.83 -10.91
N THR A 82 1.75 -8.32 -12.09
CA THR A 82 2.63 -9.07 -13.02
C THR A 82 3.66 -8.20 -13.77
N MET A 83 3.63 -6.88 -13.59
CA MET A 83 4.56 -5.94 -14.21
C MET A 83 5.64 -5.44 -13.24
N LEU A 84 5.79 -6.06 -12.07
CA LEU A 84 6.73 -5.62 -11.03
C LEU A 84 7.83 -6.67 -10.81
N ASP A 85 8.67 -6.85 -11.83
CA ASP A 85 9.71 -7.88 -11.93
C ASP A 85 11.16 -7.35 -11.84
N CYS A 86 11.35 -6.11 -11.37
CA CYS A 86 12.69 -5.52 -11.18
C CYS A 86 13.51 -6.35 -10.19
N TYR A 87 14.59 -6.99 -10.67
CA TYR A 87 15.59 -7.71 -9.88
C TYR A 87 15.12 -8.94 -9.07
N GLU A 88 13.86 -9.37 -9.19
CA GLU A 88 13.37 -10.63 -8.61
C GLU A 88 12.32 -11.28 -9.53
N PRO A 89 12.51 -12.54 -9.96
CA PRO A 89 11.52 -13.23 -10.78
C PRO A 89 10.18 -13.41 -10.05
N LEU A 90 9.07 -13.18 -10.76
CA LEU A 90 7.73 -13.36 -10.21
C LEU A 90 7.46 -14.77 -9.68
N GLU A 91 8.07 -15.80 -10.29
CA GLU A 91 7.97 -17.18 -9.79
C GLU A 91 8.50 -17.35 -8.37
N LYS A 92 9.54 -16.61 -8.00
CA LYS A 92 10.07 -16.61 -6.63
C LYS A 92 9.17 -15.80 -5.69
N VAL A 93 8.67 -14.65 -6.14
CA VAL A 93 7.71 -13.85 -5.37
C VAL A 93 6.42 -14.64 -5.12
N LYS A 94 6.01 -15.49 -6.07
CA LYS A 94 4.82 -16.34 -5.95
C LYS A 94 4.94 -17.35 -4.81
N VAL A 95 6.15 -17.82 -4.51
CA VAL A 95 6.42 -18.74 -3.40
C VAL A 95 6.63 -17.98 -2.08
N ASP A 96 7.50 -16.97 -2.08
CA ASP A 96 8.02 -16.36 -0.85
C ASP A 96 7.36 -15.04 -0.46
N GLY A 97 6.59 -14.44 -1.37
CA GLY A 97 6.18 -13.04 -1.29
C GLY A 97 7.35 -12.09 -1.47
N ILE A 98 7.20 -10.87 -0.94
CA ILE A 98 8.17 -9.79 -1.10
C ILE A 98 8.55 -9.16 0.24
N SER A 99 9.83 -8.82 0.42
CA SER A 99 10.31 -8.10 1.60
C SER A 99 10.11 -6.59 1.45
N PHE A 100 10.13 -5.87 2.58
CA PHE A 100 10.02 -4.42 2.58
C PHE A 100 11.05 -3.74 1.66
N ASP A 101 12.32 -4.14 1.72
CA ASP A 101 13.38 -3.54 0.89
C ASP A 101 13.17 -3.76 -0.60
N LYS A 102 12.59 -4.90 -0.98
CA LYS A 102 12.27 -5.18 -2.37
C LYS A 102 11.10 -4.32 -2.87
N VAL A 103 10.08 -4.06 -2.03
CA VAL A 103 9.02 -3.10 -2.36
C VAL A 103 9.61 -1.70 -2.61
N VAL A 104 10.54 -1.28 -1.76
CA VAL A 104 11.24 0.01 -1.92
C VAL A 104 12.03 0.07 -3.23
N CYS A 105 12.80 -0.99 -3.52
CA CYS A 105 13.57 -1.09 -4.75
C CYS A 105 12.66 -1.03 -5.99
N LEU A 106 11.56 -1.78 -6.01
CA LEU A 106 10.59 -1.76 -7.11
C LEU A 106 9.96 -0.38 -7.31
N ALA A 107 9.58 0.30 -6.23
CA ALA A 107 9.02 1.65 -6.30
C ALA A 107 10.04 2.62 -6.94
N GLN A 108 11.29 2.55 -6.52
CA GLN A 108 12.37 3.36 -7.08
C GLN A 108 12.70 3.01 -8.55
N CYS A 109 12.72 1.71 -8.90
CA CYS A 109 12.90 1.26 -10.28
C CYS A 109 11.87 1.87 -11.22
N ASN A 110 10.65 2.06 -10.74
CA ASN A 110 9.53 2.61 -11.50
C ASN A 110 9.40 4.13 -11.36
N GLY A 111 10.40 4.82 -10.82
CA GLY A 111 10.46 6.28 -10.81
C GLY A 111 9.77 6.97 -9.63
N ALA A 112 9.31 6.23 -8.62
CA ALA A 112 8.79 6.83 -7.40
C ALA A 112 9.92 7.32 -6.48
N ARG A 113 9.73 8.47 -5.83
CA ARG A 113 10.54 8.88 -4.68
C ARG A 113 10.02 8.16 -3.44
N VAL A 114 10.92 7.55 -2.68
CA VAL A 114 10.55 6.71 -1.53
C VAL A 114 11.32 7.15 -0.29
N ASP A 115 10.58 7.49 0.76
CA ASP A 115 11.09 7.65 2.13
C ASP A 115 10.68 6.43 2.95
N THR A 116 11.62 5.84 3.71
CA THR A 116 11.41 4.56 4.40
C THR A 116 11.59 4.70 5.90
N TYR A 117 10.76 3.99 6.66
CA TYR A 117 10.79 4.03 8.12
C TYR A 117 10.62 2.62 8.67
N ARG A 118 11.71 1.99 9.12
CA ARG A 118 11.65 0.67 9.73
C ARG A 118 11.16 0.77 11.18
N THR A 119 10.53 -0.29 11.67
CA THR A 119 9.95 -0.33 13.02
C THR A 119 11.00 -0.24 14.12
N ASN A 120 12.24 -0.68 13.87
CA ASN A 120 13.38 -0.55 14.78
C ASN A 120 14.06 0.83 14.74
N GLU A 121 13.71 1.67 13.77
CA GLU A 121 14.30 2.99 13.51
C GLU A 121 13.31 4.13 13.75
N SER A 122 12.08 3.81 14.17
CA SER A 122 10.99 4.76 14.35
C SER A 122 10.25 4.53 15.66
N THR A 123 9.38 5.47 16.01
CA THR A 123 8.52 5.40 17.19
C THR A 123 7.06 5.37 16.77
N LYS A 124 6.18 4.85 17.65
CA LYS A 124 4.72 4.89 17.41
C LYS A 124 4.22 6.30 17.11
N PHE A 125 4.77 7.29 17.83
CA PHE A 125 4.43 8.70 17.63
C PHE A 125 4.79 9.17 16.21
N LEU A 126 6.01 8.90 15.76
CA LEU A 126 6.46 9.27 14.41
C LEU A 126 5.64 8.54 13.34
N PHE A 127 5.38 7.24 13.51
CA PHE A 127 4.53 6.48 12.61
C PHE A 127 3.14 7.12 12.46
N GLN A 128 2.46 7.42 13.57
CA GLN A 128 1.14 8.06 13.54
C GLN A 128 1.18 9.45 12.90
N LYS A 129 2.25 10.22 13.15
CA LYS A 129 2.45 11.53 12.54
C LYS A 129 2.59 11.43 11.01
N TYR A 130 3.43 10.52 10.52
CA TYR A 130 3.64 10.34 9.08
C TYR A 130 2.41 9.79 8.38
N VAL A 131 1.74 8.78 8.95
CA VAL A 131 0.51 8.23 8.37
C VAL A 131 -0.56 9.31 8.23
N LYS A 132 -0.81 10.11 9.28
CA LYS A 132 -1.76 11.24 9.21
C LYS A 132 -1.38 12.26 8.15
N ALA A 133 -0.10 12.60 8.02
CA ALA A 133 0.36 13.52 6.99
C ALA A 133 0.10 12.97 5.58
N CYS A 134 0.38 11.68 5.35
CA CYS A 134 0.15 11.05 4.06
C CYS A 134 -1.34 10.94 3.71
N THR A 135 -2.21 10.58 4.67
CA THR A 135 -3.64 10.39 4.40
C THR A 135 -4.41 11.71 4.28
N ALA A 136 -3.84 12.81 4.78
CA ALA A 136 -4.35 14.17 4.57
C ALA A 136 -3.89 14.82 3.26
N SER A 137 -2.95 14.18 2.54
CA SER A 137 -2.56 14.59 1.20
C SER A 137 -3.46 13.91 0.17
N GLU A 138 -3.71 14.57 -0.97
CA GLU A 138 -4.27 13.93 -2.16
C GLU A 138 -3.22 13.06 -2.90
N LEU A 139 -2.20 12.55 -2.20
CA LEU A 139 -0.89 12.07 -2.70
C LEU A 139 0.08 13.20 -3.02
#